data_AF-A0A9W8QW18-F1
#
_entry.id   AF-A0A9W8QW18-F1
#
_cell.length_a   1.000
_cell.length_b   1.000
_cell.length_c   1.000
_cell.angle_alpha   90.00
_cell.angle_beta   90.00
_cell.angle_gamma   90.00
#
_symmetry.space_group_name_H-M   'P 1'
#
loop_
_entity.id
_entity.type
_entity.pdbx_description
1 polymer ?
#
loop_
_entity_poly.entity_id
_entity_poly.type
_entity_poly.pdbx_seq_one_letter_code
_entity_poly.pdbx_strand_id
1 'polypeptide(L)'
;MPRRPAVSALARKTVQVAYDELERIIIPGDKRDFGNTTLQHVQKAALDIENQLATRQSLRNMRRLMPLFRGLEHYSKVVDILCNGTPYLPWIWAPITLILRVASEYVEAFEQIIKGYSNIAESLKRFEILSDAFVGEPEFQKTLAAFYADILEFHKHAYKFVRRSGWRIMFLTSWGRFGRKFDNILEDMNRHGSLIDQEANARNIVEAKKMREDIRAWREESQSQLSREETEQSAKQFEAIASWLKINESDQLAIFDSISSEVAEYQGT
;
A
#
# COMPACT_ATOMS: atom_id res chain seq x y z
N MET A 1 23.36 8.03 1.84
CA MET A 1 22.00 8.45 2.21
C MET A 1 21.03 7.93 1.16
N PRO A 2 19.89 7.31 1.54
CA PRO A 2 18.90 6.90 0.55
C PRO A 2 18.33 8.15 -0.14
N ARG A 3 18.29 8.14 -1.48
CA ARG A 3 17.76 9.24 -2.28
C ARG A 3 16.28 9.42 -1.93
N ARG A 4 15.84 10.66 -1.65
CA ARG A 4 14.41 10.97 -1.53
C ARG A 4 13.71 10.49 -2.80
N PRO A 5 12.59 9.76 -2.70
CA PRO A 5 11.89 9.27 -3.88
C PRO A 5 11.53 10.43 -4.81
N ALA A 6 11.67 10.19 -6.12
CA ALA A 6 11.28 11.19 -7.12
C ALA A 6 9.78 11.46 -6.98
N VAL A 7 9.42 12.72 -6.76
CA VAL A 7 8.03 13.09 -6.51
C VAL A 7 7.34 13.49 -7.81
N SER A 8 6.20 12.89 -8.08
CA SER A 8 5.34 13.14 -9.23
C SER A 8 4.85 14.60 -9.25
N ALA A 9 5.22 15.33 -10.29
CA ALA A 9 4.78 16.70 -10.50
C ALA A 9 3.25 16.79 -10.66
N LEU A 10 2.64 15.79 -11.30
CA LEU A 10 1.19 15.71 -11.45
C LEU A 10 0.49 15.54 -10.10
N ALA A 11 1.00 14.63 -9.26
CA ALA A 11 0.45 14.40 -7.91
C ALA A 11 0.49 15.67 -7.05
N ARG A 12 1.62 16.39 -7.06
CA ARG A 12 1.74 17.68 -6.36
C ARG A 12 0.73 18.71 -6.86
N LYS A 13 0.55 18.80 -8.18
CA LYS A 13 -0.42 19.72 -8.79
C LYS A 13 -1.84 19.40 -8.35
N THR A 14 -2.21 18.12 -8.27
CA THR A 14 -3.53 17.69 -7.77
C THR A 14 -3.76 18.13 -6.32
N VAL A 15 -2.78 17.93 -5.43
CA VAL A 15 -2.84 18.38 -4.03
C VAL A 15 -3.03 19.90 -3.95
N GLN A 16 -2.23 20.65 -4.72
CA GLN A 16 -2.32 22.12 -4.76
C GLN A 16 -3.70 22.60 -5.23
N VAL A 17 -4.24 22.03 -6.32
CA VAL A 17 -5.55 22.42 -6.85
C VAL A 17 -6.66 22.16 -5.81
N ALA A 18 -6.66 20.99 -5.18
CA ALA A 18 -7.65 20.66 -4.16
C ALA A 18 -7.57 21.61 -2.96
N TYR A 19 -6.35 21.94 -2.52
CA TYR A 19 -6.11 22.93 -1.48
C TYR A 19 -6.65 24.31 -1.87
N ASP A 20 -6.25 24.84 -3.03
CA ASP A 20 -6.63 26.18 -3.49
C ASP A 20 -8.16 26.32 -3.61
N GLU A 21 -8.85 25.26 -4.07
CA GLU A 21 -10.30 25.22 -4.14
C GLU A 21 -10.97 25.30 -2.77
N LEU A 22 -10.54 24.48 -1.81
CA LEU A 22 -11.13 24.48 -0.48
C LEU A 22 -10.80 25.80 0.26
N GLU A 23 -9.57 26.29 0.10
CA GLU A 23 -9.13 27.53 0.71
C GLU A 23 -9.99 28.72 0.29
N ARG A 24 -10.34 28.82 -0.99
CA ARG A 24 -11.20 29.89 -1.52
C ARG A 24 -12.63 29.83 -0.99
N ILE A 25 -13.09 28.63 -0.61
CA ILE A 25 -14.47 28.39 -0.17
C ILE A 25 -14.63 28.68 1.32
N ILE A 26 -13.62 28.37 2.14
CA ILE A 26 -13.68 28.59 3.59
C ILE A 26 -13.39 30.07 3.90
N ILE A 27 -14.32 30.72 4.59
CA ILE A 27 -14.19 32.14 4.92
C ILE A 27 -12.96 32.39 5.82
N PRO A 28 -12.29 33.55 5.72
CA PRO A 28 -11.05 33.82 6.46
C PRO A 28 -11.16 33.64 7.98
N GLY A 29 -12.32 33.94 8.58
CA GLY A 29 -12.54 33.75 10.02
C GLY A 29 -12.49 32.30 10.47
N ASP A 30 -12.85 31.36 9.60
CA ASP A 30 -12.98 29.94 9.92
C ASP A 30 -11.66 29.18 9.77
N LYS A 31 -10.75 29.67 8.93
CA LYS A 31 -9.48 29.02 8.60
C LYS A 31 -8.25 29.61 9.31
N ARG A 32 -8.43 30.61 10.18
CA ARG A 32 -7.31 31.34 10.83
C ARG A 32 -6.29 30.40 11.47
N ASP A 33 -6.76 29.37 12.15
CA ASP A 33 -5.91 28.46 12.93
C ASP A 33 -5.57 27.15 12.18
N PHE A 34 -6.05 26.98 10.94
CA PHE A 34 -5.91 25.71 10.23
C PHE A 34 -4.44 25.34 10.00
N GLY A 35 -3.59 26.32 9.65
CA GLY A 35 -2.17 26.08 9.42
C GLY A 35 -1.41 25.53 10.64
N ASN A 36 -1.88 25.83 11.86
CA ASN A 36 -1.26 25.40 13.11
C ASN A 36 -2.02 24.23 13.79
N THR A 37 -3.11 23.76 13.17
CA THR A 37 -3.92 22.69 13.74
C THR A 37 -3.21 21.36 13.55
N THR A 38 -2.95 20.64 14.64
CA THR A 38 -2.46 19.27 14.62
C THR A 38 -3.62 18.29 14.71
N LEU A 39 -3.39 17.03 14.33
CA LEU A 39 -4.40 15.98 14.49
C LEU A 39 -4.81 15.80 15.98
N GLN A 40 -3.89 16.00 16.92
CA GLN A 40 -4.17 15.96 18.36
C GLN A 40 -5.15 17.07 18.78
N HIS A 41 -5.02 18.27 18.21
CA HIS A 41 -6.00 19.35 18.44
C HIS A 41 -7.40 18.93 17.96
N VAL A 42 -7.50 18.24 16.82
CA VAL A 42 -8.78 17.75 16.27
C VAL A 42 -9.39 16.66 17.17
N GLN A 43 -8.57 15.71 17.64
CA GLN A 43 -9.00 14.67 18.58
C GLN A 43 -9.54 15.27 19.89
N LYS A 44 -8.81 16.23 20.46
CA LYS A 44 -9.26 16.96 21.66
C LYS A 44 -10.58 17.68 21.42
N ALA A 45 -10.71 18.38 20.29
CA ALA A 45 -11.94 19.08 19.96
C ALA A 45 -13.14 18.12 19.78
N ALA A 46 -12.92 16.91 19.26
CA ALA A 46 -13.96 15.89 19.17
C ALA A 46 -14.42 15.41 20.56
N LEU A 47 -13.49 15.24 21.51
CA LEU A 47 -13.82 14.92 22.91
C LEU A 47 -14.59 16.07 23.59
N ASP A 48 -14.19 17.32 23.35
CA ASP A 48 -14.88 18.48 23.89
C ASP A 48 -16.33 18.55 23.38
N ILE A 49 -16.56 18.23 22.10
CA ILE A 49 -17.89 18.12 21.50
C ILE A 49 -18.70 16.98 22.13
N GLU A 50 -18.08 15.82 22.38
CA GLU A 50 -18.74 14.69 23.06
C GLU A 50 -19.24 15.10 24.46
N ASN A 51 -18.39 15.77 25.23
CA ASN A 51 -18.74 16.29 26.55
C ASN A 51 -19.91 17.29 26.48
N GLN A 52 -19.90 18.19 25.50
CA GLN A 52 -21.00 19.14 25.29
C GLN A 52 -22.31 18.41 24.95
N LEU A 53 -22.26 17.41 24.06
CA LEU A 53 -23.44 16.59 23.73
C LEU A 53 -23.95 15.83 24.96
N ALA A 54 -23.05 15.37 25.85
CA ALA A 54 -23.40 14.73 27.12
C ALA A 54 -24.18 15.66 28.04
N THR A 55 -23.69 16.89 28.24
CA THR A 55 -24.38 17.89 29.08
C THR A 55 -25.79 18.22 28.55
N ARG A 56 -26.01 18.10 27.24
CA ARG A 56 -27.30 18.32 26.57
C ARG A 56 -28.18 17.06 26.48
N GLN A 57 -27.78 15.95 27.15
CA GLN A 57 -28.46 14.65 27.07
C GLN A 57 -28.64 14.12 25.64
N SER A 58 -27.66 14.41 24.78
CA SER A 58 -27.70 14.14 23.34
C SER A 58 -26.47 13.35 22.87
N LEU A 59 -25.90 12.50 23.74
CA LEU A 59 -24.70 11.70 23.47
C LEU A 59 -24.80 10.95 22.14
N ARG A 60 -23.68 10.93 21.42
CA ARG A 60 -23.52 10.21 20.15
C ARG A 60 -22.26 9.37 20.20
N ASN A 61 -22.21 8.33 19.39
CA ASN A 61 -21.09 7.39 19.38
C ASN A 61 -19.87 8.00 18.66
N MET A 62 -19.15 8.89 19.35
CA MET A 62 -17.96 9.57 18.83
C MET A 62 -16.78 8.64 18.59
N ARG A 63 -16.79 7.43 19.20
CA ARG A 63 -15.77 6.39 18.96
C ARG A 63 -15.69 5.99 17.47
N ARG A 64 -16.74 6.23 16.69
CA ARG A 64 -16.79 6.04 15.24
C ARG A 64 -15.78 6.89 14.46
N LEU A 65 -15.23 7.94 15.06
CA LEU A 65 -14.18 8.77 14.47
C LEU A 65 -12.75 8.26 14.75
N MET A 66 -12.58 7.33 15.70
CA MET A 66 -11.25 6.79 16.02
C MET A 66 -10.54 6.15 14.83
N PRO A 67 -11.21 5.35 13.97
CA PRO A 67 -10.58 4.82 12.76
C PRO A 67 -10.11 5.92 11.81
N LEU A 68 -10.86 7.02 11.69
CA LEU A 68 -10.48 8.16 10.85
C LEU A 68 -9.19 8.78 11.37
N PHE A 69 -9.13 9.09 12.66
CA PHE A 69 -7.95 9.74 13.24
C PHE A 69 -6.70 8.89 13.10
N ARG A 70 -6.79 7.58 13.37
CA ARG A 70 -5.65 6.67 13.14
C ARG A 70 -5.25 6.64 11.67
N GLY A 71 -6.22 6.49 10.77
CA GLY A 71 -5.97 6.49 9.34
C GLY A 71 -5.29 7.77 8.85
N LEU A 72 -5.76 8.94 9.32
CA LEU A 72 -5.16 10.24 8.99
C LEU A 72 -3.74 10.38 9.55
N GLU A 73 -3.45 9.82 10.72
CA GLU A 73 -2.10 9.81 11.27
C GLU A 73 -1.12 9.08 10.35
N HIS A 74 -1.48 7.87 9.89
CA HIS A 74 -0.66 7.11 8.95
C HIS A 74 -0.57 7.80 7.59
N TYR A 75 -1.71 8.16 7.01
CA TYR A 75 -1.80 8.81 5.70
C TYR A 75 -1.02 10.13 5.65
N SER A 76 -1.03 10.91 6.74
CA SER A 76 -0.30 12.18 6.82
C SER A 76 1.19 12.02 6.57
N LYS A 77 1.82 10.97 7.10
CA LYS A 77 3.25 10.69 6.94
C LYS A 77 3.61 10.44 5.48
N VAL A 78 2.70 9.82 4.73
CA VAL A 78 2.92 9.41 3.35
C VAL A 78 2.61 10.56 2.40
N VAL A 79 1.50 11.26 2.59
CA VAL A 79 1.09 12.38 1.72
C VAL A 79 1.95 13.63 1.95
N ASP A 80 2.66 13.74 3.09
CA ASP A 80 3.56 14.86 3.36
C ASP A 80 4.69 15.00 2.32
N ILE A 81 5.09 13.90 1.66
CA ILE A 81 6.06 13.97 0.55
C ILE A 81 5.54 14.82 -0.62
N LEU A 82 4.23 14.87 -0.81
CA LEU A 82 3.55 15.67 -1.84
C LEU A 82 3.34 17.10 -1.36
N CYS A 83 3.12 17.29 -0.06
CA CYS A 83 2.97 18.62 0.55
C CYS A 83 4.31 19.36 0.63
N ASN A 84 5.40 18.67 0.98
CA ASN A 84 6.78 19.17 0.94
C ASN A 84 6.97 20.59 1.50
N GLY A 85 6.56 20.82 2.76
CA GLY A 85 6.73 22.09 3.47
C GLY A 85 5.71 23.18 3.10
N THR A 86 4.71 22.87 2.26
CA THR A 86 3.54 23.72 2.05
C THR A 86 2.56 23.62 3.22
N PRO A 87 1.65 24.60 3.41
CA PRO A 87 0.64 24.56 4.47
C PRO A 87 -0.55 23.62 4.14
N TYR A 88 -0.38 22.66 3.23
CA TYR A 88 -1.47 21.83 2.70
C TYR A 88 -1.86 20.70 3.63
N LEU A 89 -0.90 20.15 4.39
CA LEU A 89 -1.13 18.96 5.21
C LEU A 89 -2.24 19.15 6.27
N PRO A 90 -2.31 20.25 7.03
CA PRO A 90 -3.35 20.42 8.04
C PRO A 90 -4.79 20.41 7.50
N TRP A 91 -4.98 20.65 6.20
CA TRP A 91 -6.31 20.78 5.60
C TRP A 91 -7.07 19.46 5.49
N ILE A 92 -6.39 18.32 5.64
CA ILE A 92 -7.04 17.01 5.67
C ILE A 92 -7.75 16.73 7.00
N TRP A 93 -7.47 17.50 8.07
CA TRP A 93 -8.07 17.29 9.40
C TRP A 93 -8.63 18.56 10.04
N ALA A 94 -8.05 19.75 9.79
CA ALA A 94 -8.47 20.96 10.49
C ALA A 94 -9.96 21.32 10.27
N PRO A 95 -10.53 21.18 9.05
CA PRO A 95 -11.95 21.47 8.85
C PRO A 95 -12.89 20.51 9.60
N ILE A 96 -12.43 19.31 9.99
CA ILE A 96 -13.24 18.33 10.74
C ILE A 96 -13.76 18.96 12.03
N THR A 97 -12.90 19.65 12.79
CA THR A 97 -13.30 20.31 14.05
C THR A 97 -14.43 21.31 13.84
N LEU A 98 -14.31 22.15 12.81
CA LEU A 98 -15.32 23.16 12.50
C LEU A 98 -16.65 22.52 12.09
N ILE A 99 -16.59 21.55 11.18
CA ILE A 99 -17.76 20.84 10.66
C ILE A 99 -18.49 20.12 11.79
N LEU A 100 -17.76 19.39 12.64
CA LEU A 100 -18.34 18.68 13.78
C LEU A 100 -18.96 19.66 14.79
N ARG A 101 -18.28 20.77 15.09
CA ARG A 101 -18.78 21.78 16.03
C ARG A 101 -20.12 22.34 15.59
N VAL A 102 -20.23 22.76 14.32
CA VAL A 102 -21.50 23.31 13.80
C VAL A 102 -22.57 22.21 13.68
N ALA A 103 -22.21 21.03 13.15
CA ALA A 103 -23.16 19.94 13.00
C ALA A 103 -23.71 19.44 14.35
N SER A 104 -22.94 19.54 15.44
CA SER A 104 -23.38 19.08 16.78
C SER A 104 -24.62 19.81 17.33
N GLU A 105 -25.00 20.94 16.72
CA GLU A 105 -26.22 21.68 17.06
C GLU A 105 -27.50 21.00 16.53
N TYR A 106 -27.38 20.02 15.64
CA TYR A 106 -28.50 19.27 15.09
C TYR A 106 -28.11 17.80 14.89
N VAL A 107 -28.70 16.94 15.71
CA VAL A 107 -28.34 15.52 15.88
C VAL A 107 -28.26 14.75 14.57
N GLU A 108 -29.27 14.90 13.71
CA GLU A 108 -29.40 14.10 12.50
C GLU A 108 -28.32 14.49 11.48
N ALA A 109 -27.97 15.78 11.40
CA ALA A 109 -26.83 16.22 10.60
C ALA A 109 -25.52 15.70 11.16
N PHE A 110 -25.36 15.77 12.48
CA PHE A 110 -24.16 15.29 13.13
C PHE A 110 -23.90 13.81 12.85
N GLU A 111 -24.93 12.97 12.96
CA GLU A 111 -24.85 11.54 12.68
C GLU A 111 -24.46 11.23 11.23
N GLN A 112 -25.00 11.99 10.28
CA GLN A 112 -24.63 11.81 8.87
C GLN A 112 -23.20 12.27 8.56
N ILE A 113 -22.76 13.36 9.17
CA ILE A 113 -21.37 13.82 9.06
C ILE A 113 -20.41 12.79 9.66
N ILE A 114 -20.71 12.24 10.84
CA ILE A 114 -19.92 11.15 11.44
C ILE A 114 -19.91 9.95 10.50
N LYS A 115 -21.05 9.57 9.91
CA LYS A 115 -21.12 8.47 8.94
C LYS A 115 -20.19 8.71 7.75
N GLY A 116 -20.22 9.90 7.15
CA GLY A 116 -19.33 10.25 6.05
C GLY A 116 -17.86 10.12 6.43
N TYR A 117 -17.47 10.66 7.59
CA TYR A 117 -16.11 10.53 8.11
C TYR A 117 -15.70 9.08 8.44
N SER A 118 -16.61 8.27 8.99
CA SER A 118 -16.35 6.84 9.22
C SER A 118 -16.08 6.09 7.91
N ASN A 119 -16.78 6.43 6.83
CA ASN A 119 -16.56 5.81 5.52
C ASN A 119 -15.19 6.21 4.93
N ILE A 120 -14.77 7.46 5.08
CA ILE A 120 -13.39 7.89 4.70
C ILE A 120 -12.33 7.05 5.42
N ALA A 121 -12.58 6.69 6.69
CA ALA A 121 -11.66 5.88 7.47
C ALA A 121 -11.45 4.47 6.93
N GLU A 122 -12.43 3.89 6.24
CA GLU A 122 -12.30 2.55 5.67
C GLU A 122 -11.27 2.51 4.55
N SER A 123 -11.27 3.53 3.69
CA SER A 123 -10.28 3.67 2.61
C SER A 123 -8.87 3.97 3.14
N LEU A 124 -8.75 4.71 4.25
CA LEU A 124 -7.46 5.05 4.85
C LEU A 124 -6.63 3.84 5.30
N LYS A 125 -7.28 2.76 5.75
CA LYS A 125 -6.60 1.52 6.18
C LYS A 125 -5.72 0.90 5.09
N ARG A 126 -6.10 1.07 3.82
CA ARG A 126 -5.36 0.51 2.67
C ARG A 126 -4.00 1.18 2.50
N PHE A 127 -3.93 2.49 2.75
CA PHE A 127 -2.69 3.26 2.63
C PHE A 127 -1.68 2.93 3.73
N GLU A 128 -2.15 2.51 4.92
CA GLU A 128 -1.28 2.05 6.00
C GLU A 128 -0.41 0.87 5.54
N ILE A 129 -1.00 -0.10 4.83
CA ILE A 129 -0.31 -1.32 4.40
C ILE A 129 0.59 -1.06 3.18
N LEU A 130 0.13 -0.25 2.23
CA LEU A 130 0.77 -0.17 0.90
C LEU A 130 1.83 0.92 0.79
N SER A 131 1.84 1.87 1.72
CA SER A 131 2.79 2.97 1.69
C SER A 131 4.25 2.53 1.82
N ASP A 132 4.54 1.55 2.67
CA ASP A 132 5.91 1.05 2.88
C ASP A 132 6.55 0.48 1.61
N ALA A 133 5.73 -0.12 0.72
CA ALA A 133 6.20 -0.75 -0.51
C ALA A 133 6.22 0.22 -1.72
N PHE A 134 5.27 1.16 -1.79
CA PHE A 134 5.00 1.90 -3.04
C PHE A 134 5.14 3.41 -2.97
N VAL A 135 5.55 4.01 -1.83
CA VAL A 135 5.67 5.47 -1.69
C VAL A 135 6.57 6.14 -2.74
N GLY A 136 7.56 5.41 -3.28
CA GLY A 136 8.45 5.88 -4.34
C GLY A 136 7.85 5.89 -5.74
N GLU A 137 6.71 5.22 -5.94
CA GLU A 137 6.12 4.98 -7.25
C GLU A 137 5.24 6.16 -7.70
N PRO A 138 5.48 6.74 -8.88
CA PRO A 138 4.72 7.89 -9.37
C PRO A 138 3.21 7.64 -9.47
N GLU A 139 2.79 6.42 -9.84
CA GLU A 139 1.35 6.07 -9.91
C GLU A 139 0.71 6.01 -8.52
N PHE A 140 1.39 5.41 -7.54
CA PHE A 140 0.89 5.39 -6.17
C PHE A 140 0.79 6.80 -5.58
N GLN A 141 1.75 7.68 -5.90
CA GLN A 141 1.70 9.09 -5.53
C GLN A 141 0.51 9.84 -6.16
N LYS A 142 0.13 9.53 -7.41
CA LYS A 142 -1.09 10.11 -7.99
C LYS A 142 -2.33 9.65 -7.23
N THR A 143 -2.38 8.40 -6.80
CA THR A 143 -3.51 7.90 -6.03
C THR A 143 -3.58 8.50 -4.63
N LEU A 144 -2.44 8.69 -3.96
CA LEU A 144 -2.37 9.47 -2.72
C LEU A 144 -2.94 10.88 -2.92
N ALA A 145 -2.57 11.55 -4.02
CA ALA A 145 -3.05 12.88 -4.34
C ALA A 145 -4.55 12.92 -4.68
N ALA A 146 -5.06 11.92 -5.39
CA ALA A 146 -6.49 11.78 -5.67
C ALA A 146 -7.28 11.63 -4.37
N PHE A 147 -6.81 10.77 -3.46
CA PHE A 147 -7.44 10.60 -2.16
C PHE A 147 -7.39 11.87 -1.29
N TYR A 148 -6.30 12.65 -1.36
CA TYR A 148 -6.22 13.97 -0.72
C TYR A 148 -7.33 14.88 -1.25
N ALA A 149 -7.49 14.93 -2.57
CA ALA A 149 -8.51 15.74 -3.22
C ALA A 149 -9.92 15.32 -2.80
N ASP A 150 -10.19 14.02 -2.71
CA ASP A 150 -11.49 13.50 -2.26
C ASP A 150 -11.81 13.90 -0.82
N ILE A 151 -10.83 13.83 0.10
CA ILE A 151 -11.00 14.32 1.49
C ILE A 151 -11.38 15.79 1.48
N LEU A 152 -10.64 16.63 0.73
CA LEU A 152 -10.90 18.06 0.67
C LEU A 152 -12.23 18.39 -0.02
N GLU A 153 -12.64 17.59 -0.99
CA GLU A 153 -13.95 17.72 -1.62
C GLU A 153 -15.08 17.35 -0.64
N PHE A 154 -14.91 16.31 0.16
CA PHE A 154 -15.84 16.02 1.27
C PHE A 154 -15.92 17.22 2.21
N HIS A 155 -14.78 17.79 2.61
CA HIS A 155 -14.71 18.94 3.51
C HIS A 155 -15.39 20.18 2.89
N LYS A 156 -15.18 20.44 1.60
CA LYS A 156 -15.84 21.49 0.81
C LYS A 156 -17.35 21.39 0.90
N HIS A 157 -17.87 20.18 0.69
CA HIS A 157 -19.29 19.91 0.71
C HIS A 157 -19.87 20.04 2.12
N ALA A 158 -19.27 19.36 3.11
CA ALA A 158 -19.60 19.47 4.53
C ALA A 158 -19.65 20.92 5.01
N TYR A 159 -18.63 21.70 4.68
CA TYR A 159 -18.54 23.11 5.04
C TYR A 159 -19.68 23.95 4.43
N LYS A 160 -19.90 23.83 3.12
CA LYS A 160 -20.99 24.55 2.43
C LYS A 160 -22.36 24.21 3.01
N PHE A 161 -22.54 22.97 3.47
CA PHE A 161 -23.78 22.54 4.09
C PHE A 161 -24.00 23.21 5.45
N VAL A 162 -23.03 23.08 6.36
CA VAL A 162 -23.18 23.61 7.73
C VAL A 162 -23.16 25.14 7.81
N ARG A 163 -22.63 25.81 6.79
CA ARG A 163 -22.60 27.28 6.69
C ARG A 163 -23.78 27.90 5.95
N ARG A 164 -24.66 27.09 5.35
CA ARG A 164 -25.84 27.63 4.65
C ARG A 164 -26.81 28.28 5.65
N SER A 165 -27.37 29.43 5.31
CA SER A 165 -28.42 30.07 6.11
C SER A 165 -29.61 29.12 6.30
N GLY A 166 -30.07 28.94 7.53
CA GLY A 166 -31.20 28.06 7.84
C GLY A 166 -30.91 26.56 7.63
N TRP A 167 -29.63 26.14 7.61
CA TRP A 167 -29.25 24.74 7.37
C TRP A 167 -29.96 23.74 8.29
N ARG A 168 -30.22 24.10 9.55
CA ARG A 168 -30.94 23.23 10.51
C ARG A 168 -32.37 22.94 10.06
N ILE A 169 -33.10 23.96 9.64
CA ILE A 169 -34.50 23.85 9.16
C ILE A 169 -34.54 23.11 7.82
N MET A 170 -33.58 23.43 6.95
CA MET A 170 -33.52 22.89 5.60
C MET A 170 -32.85 21.51 5.54
N PHE A 171 -32.41 20.93 6.67
CA PHE A 171 -31.74 19.63 6.66
C PHE A 171 -32.61 18.58 5.98
N LEU A 172 -33.86 18.41 6.42
CA LEU A 172 -34.76 17.37 5.92
C LEU A 172 -35.04 17.49 4.41
N THR A 173 -35.07 18.71 3.87
CA THR A 173 -35.39 18.96 2.46
C THR A 173 -34.17 19.05 1.56
N SER A 174 -33.03 19.51 2.08
CA SER A 174 -31.80 19.73 1.30
C SER A 174 -30.77 18.61 1.45
N TRP A 175 -30.90 17.76 2.48
CA TRP A 175 -30.02 16.62 2.69
C TRP A 175 -30.03 15.68 1.50
N GLY A 176 -31.16 15.36 0.87
CA GLY A 176 -31.17 14.43 -0.27
C GLY A 176 -30.26 14.85 -1.44
N ARG A 177 -30.17 16.15 -1.74
CA ARG A 177 -29.22 16.65 -2.77
C ARG A 177 -27.78 16.57 -2.30
N PHE A 178 -27.57 16.85 -1.02
CA PHE A 178 -26.26 16.90 -0.40
C PHE A 178 -25.67 15.51 -0.17
N GLY A 179 -26.47 14.60 0.38
CA GLY A 179 -26.23 13.17 0.50
C GLY A 179 -25.79 12.55 -0.82
N ARG A 180 -26.48 12.82 -1.95
CA ARG A 180 -26.01 12.33 -3.26
C ARG A 180 -24.60 12.77 -3.62
N LYS A 181 -24.21 14.01 -3.31
CA LYS A 181 -22.83 14.47 -3.55
C LYS A 181 -21.85 13.76 -2.63
N PHE A 182 -22.22 13.57 -1.37
CA PHE A 182 -21.40 12.78 -0.44
C PHE A 182 -21.26 11.33 -0.88
N ASP A 183 -22.35 10.68 -1.27
CA ASP A 183 -22.35 9.29 -1.70
C ASP A 183 -21.45 9.11 -2.93
N ASN A 184 -21.49 10.05 -3.88
CA ASN A 184 -20.58 10.05 -5.04
C ASN A 184 -19.11 10.18 -4.61
N ILE A 185 -18.77 11.11 -3.72
CA ILE A 185 -17.40 11.27 -3.22
C ILE A 185 -16.94 9.99 -2.51
N LEU A 186 -17.80 9.39 -1.71
CA LEU A 186 -17.51 8.14 -1.01
C LEU A 186 -17.36 6.96 -1.99
N GLU A 187 -18.14 6.92 -3.08
CA GLU A 187 -17.98 5.93 -4.15
C GLU A 187 -16.63 6.12 -4.87
N ASP A 188 -16.26 7.35 -5.20
CA ASP A 188 -14.98 7.67 -5.84
C ASP A 188 -13.80 7.28 -4.93
N MET A 189 -13.86 7.59 -3.63
CA MET A 189 -12.88 7.16 -2.63
C MET A 189 -12.76 5.64 -2.54
N ASN A 190 -13.89 4.93 -2.60
CA ASN A 190 -13.92 3.47 -2.62
C ASN A 190 -13.33 2.90 -3.91
N ARG A 191 -13.61 3.51 -5.06
CA ARG A 191 -13.01 3.13 -6.36
C ARG A 191 -11.52 3.35 -6.36
N HIS A 192 -11.04 4.51 -5.92
CA HIS A 192 -9.61 4.78 -5.75
C HIS A 192 -8.98 3.73 -4.82
N GLY A 193 -9.62 3.43 -3.68
CA GLY A 193 -9.18 2.35 -2.78
C GLY A 193 -9.12 0.96 -3.45
N SER A 194 -10.12 0.59 -4.26
CA SER A 194 -10.13 -0.70 -4.97
C SER A 194 -9.09 -0.78 -6.08
N LEU A 195 -8.80 0.32 -6.78
CA LEU A 195 -7.75 0.36 -7.80
C LEU A 195 -6.38 0.12 -7.17
N ILE A 196 -6.15 0.69 -5.99
CA ILE A 196 -4.92 0.45 -5.21
C ILE A 196 -4.77 -1.04 -4.87
N ASP A 197 -5.84 -1.69 -4.37
CA ASP A 197 -5.78 -3.11 -4.04
C ASP A 197 -5.46 -3.98 -5.26
N GLN A 198 -6.10 -3.66 -6.40
CA GLN A 198 -5.89 -4.39 -7.65
C GLN A 198 -4.47 -4.23 -8.15
N GLU A 199 -3.94 -3.01 -8.14
CA GLU A 199 -2.56 -2.71 -8.54
C GLU A 199 -1.55 -3.42 -7.62
N ALA A 200 -1.75 -3.35 -6.30
CA ALA A 200 -0.91 -4.04 -5.33
C ALA A 200 -0.94 -5.56 -5.51
N ASN A 201 -2.12 -6.14 -5.73
CA ASN A 201 -2.28 -7.57 -5.99
C ASN A 201 -1.64 -7.99 -7.32
N ALA A 202 -1.82 -7.21 -8.38
CA ALA A 202 -1.21 -7.49 -9.68
C ALA A 202 0.32 -7.48 -9.57
N ARG A 203 0.90 -6.51 -8.86
CA ARG A 203 2.34 -6.44 -8.61
C ARG A 203 2.84 -7.61 -7.78
N ASN A 204 2.15 -7.94 -6.68
CA ASN A 204 2.46 -9.12 -5.87
C ASN A 204 2.47 -10.41 -6.70
N ILE A 205 1.51 -10.58 -7.63
CA ILE A 205 1.45 -11.74 -8.52
C ILE A 205 2.66 -11.77 -9.46
N VAL A 206 3.02 -10.64 -10.07
CA VAL A 206 4.17 -10.55 -11.00
C VAL A 206 5.48 -10.81 -10.26
N GLU A 207 5.68 -10.19 -9.10
CA GLU A 207 6.89 -10.37 -8.28
C GLU A 207 7.00 -11.81 -7.76
N ALA A 208 5.91 -12.39 -7.25
CA ALA A 208 5.90 -13.78 -6.81
C ALA A 208 6.17 -14.75 -7.96
N LYS A 209 5.67 -14.47 -9.17
CA LYS A 209 5.97 -15.27 -10.36
C LYS A 209 7.46 -15.21 -10.69
N LYS A 210 8.04 -14.01 -10.74
CA LYS A 210 9.47 -13.81 -10.99
C LYS A 210 10.33 -14.52 -9.95
N MET A 211 10.00 -14.38 -8.66
CA MET A 211 10.72 -15.06 -7.59
C MET A 211 10.67 -16.60 -7.73
N ARG A 212 9.53 -17.16 -8.16
CA ARG A 212 9.41 -18.60 -8.45
C ARG A 212 10.25 -19.03 -9.64
N GLU A 213 10.35 -18.20 -10.68
CA GLU A 213 11.20 -18.45 -11.85
C GLU A 213 12.69 -18.41 -11.46
N ASP A 214 13.11 -17.39 -10.69
CA ASP A 214 14.47 -17.26 -10.19
C ASP A 214 14.87 -18.45 -9.30
N ILE A 215 13.98 -18.88 -8.38
CA ILE A 215 14.19 -20.07 -7.54
C ILE A 215 14.32 -21.33 -8.39
N ARG A 216 13.53 -21.45 -9.47
CA ARG A 216 13.60 -22.61 -10.37
C ARG A 216 14.91 -22.63 -11.13
N ALA A 217 15.30 -21.50 -11.73
CA ALA A 217 16.56 -21.37 -12.45
C ALA A 217 17.75 -21.71 -11.55
N TRP A 218 17.75 -21.20 -10.31
CA TRP A 218 18.79 -21.52 -9.33
C TRP A 218 18.85 -23.02 -8.98
N ARG A 219 17.70 -23.70 -8.85
CA ARG A 219 17.67 -25.15 -8.61
C ARG A 219 18.20 -25.94 -9.81
N GLU A 220 17.82 -25.57 -11.03
CA GLU A 220 18.27 -26.22 -12.25
C GLU A 220 19.79 -26.06 -12.43
N GLU A 221 20.31 -24.86 -12.17
CA GLU A 221 21.75 -24.59 -12.19
C GLU A 221 22.49 -25.42 -11.12
N SER A 222 21.99 -25.44 -9.88
CA SER A 222 22.60 -26.23 -8.80
C SER A 222 22.60 -27.73 -9.10
N GLN A 223 21.51 -28.28 -9.63
CA GLN A 223 21.45 -29.69 -10.05
C GLN A 223 22.40 -29.98 -11.21
N SER A 224 22.54 -29.05 -12.16
CA SER A 224 23.46 -29.20 -13.30
C SER A 224 24.92 -29.16 -12.85
N GLN A 225 25.25 -28.36 -11.83
CA GLN A 225 26.58 -28.34 -11.22
C GLN A 225 26.88 -29.67 -10.52
N LEU A 226 25.95 -30.17 -9.69
CA LEU A 226 26.11 -31.45 -9.01
C LEU A 226 26.29 -32.61 -9.99
N SER A 227 25.49 -32.68 -11.06
CA SER A 227 25.64 -33.74 -12.06
C SER A 227 26.97 -33.66 -12.81
N ARG A 228 27.46 -32.45 -13.13
CA ARG A 228 28.80 -32.26 -13.70
C ARG A 228 29.87 -32.77 -12.74
N GLU A 229 29.81 -32.39 -11.48
CA GLU A 229 30.76 -32.85 -10.46
C GLU A 229 30.73 -34.38 -10.30
N GLU A 230 29.56 -35.01 -10.29
CA GLU A 230 29.40 -36.47 -10.25
C GLU A 230 29.99 -37.15 -11.49
N THR A 231 29.77 -36.61 -12.69
CA THR A 231 30.35 -37.15 -13.93
C THR A 231 31.87 -37.00 -13.96
N GLU A 232 32.40 -35.86 -13.53
CA GLU A 232 33.84 -35.63 -13.44
C GLU A 232 34.50 -36.56 -12.41
N GLN A 233 33.85 -36.76 -11.26
CA GLN A 233 34.32 -37.71 -10.25
C GLN A 233 34.28 -39.15 -10.77
N SER A 234 33.20 -39.53 -11.43
CA SER A 234 33.04 -40.87 -12.03
C SER A 234 34.08 -41.12 -13.13
N ALA A 235 34.37 -40.11 -13.97
CA ALA A 235 35.42 -40.17 -14.98
C ALA A 235 36.81 -40.33 -14.35
N LYS A 236 37.13 -39.56 -13.30
CA LYS A 236 38.38 -39.69 -12.55
C LYS A 236 38.52 -41.08 -11.90
N GLN A 237 37.44 -41.61 -11.34
CA GLN A 237 37.42 -42.98 -10.78
C GLN A 237 37.67 -44.03 -11.87
N PHE A 238 37.01 -43.90 -13.02
CA PHE A 238 37.22 -44.81 -14.15
C PHE A 238 38.66 -44.75 -14.68
N GLU A 239 39.23 -43.55 -14.84
CA GLU A 239 40.61 -43.35 -15.25
C GLU A 239 41.60 -43.94 -14.22
N ALA A 240 41.35 -43.73 -12.93
CA ALA A 240 42.14 -44.34 -11.86
C ALA A 240 42.08 -45.87 -11.92
N ILE A 241 40.90 -46.47 -12.09
CA ILE A 241 40.70 -47.92 -12.25
C ILE A 241 41.41 -48.42 -13.51
N ALA A 242 41.28 -47.74 -14.65
CA ALA A 242 41.96 -48.11 -15.89
C ALA A 242 43.50 -48.02 -15.76
N SER A 243 44.01 -47.00 -15.07
CA SER A 243 45.43 -46.84 -14.80
C SER A 243 45.97 -47.88 -13.79
N TRP A 244 45.14 -48.33 -12.84
CA TRP A 244 45.48 -49.41 -11.92
C TRP A 244 45.46 -50.77 -12.63
N LEU A 245 44.43 -50.98 -13.45
CA LEU A 245 44.26 -52.18 -14.26
C LEU A 245 45.38 -52.36 -15.28
N LYS A 246 46.13 -51.29 -15.61
CA LYS A 246 47.33 -51.25 -16.48
C LYS A 246 47.55 -52.60 -17.15
N ILE A 247 46.70 -52.84 -18.14
CA ILE A 247 46.82 -53.97 -19.04
C ILE A 247 48.11 -53.68 -19.77
N ASN A 248 49.21 -54.21 -19.24
CA ASN A 248 50.39 -54.43 -20.04
C ASN A 248 49.89 -55.34 -21.16
N GLU A 249 49.79 -54.81 -22.39
CA GLU A 249 49.52 -55.64 -23.56
C GLU A 249 50.48 -56.84 -23.58
N SER A 250 51.71 -56.64 -23.11
CA SER A 250 52.70 -57.68 -22.79
C SER A 250 52.16 -58.80 -21.88
N ASP A 251 51.49 -58.46 -20.78
CA ASP A 251 51.04 -59.45 -19.78
C ASP A 251 49.77 -60.17 -20.25
N GLN A 252 48.87 -59.51 -20.98
CA GLN A 252 47.72 -60.18 -21.59
C GLN A 252 48.11 -61.05 -22.79
N LEU A 253 49.05 -60.60 -23.62
CA LEU A 253 49.62 -61.42 -24.70
C LEU A 253 50.38 -62.62 -24.13
N ALA A 254 51.14 -62.44 -23.03
CA ALA A 254 51.83 -63.54 -22.37
C ALA A 254 50.86 -64.56 -21.73
N ILE A 255 49.77 -64.10 -21.11
CA ILE A 255 48.71 -64.99 -20.58
C ILE A 255 47.99 -65.71 -21.73
N PHE A 256 47.67 -65.01 -22.82
CA PHE A 256 47.03 -65.59 -24.00
C PHE A 256 47.92 -66.61 -24.71
N ASP A 257 49.22 -66.31 -24.87
CA ASP A 257 50.20 -67.22 -25.46
C ASP A 257 50.43 -68.44 -24.56
N SER A 258 50.50 -68.26 -23.24
CA SER A 258 50.63 -69.37 -22.28
C SER A 258 49.41 -70.30 -22.33
N ILE A 259 48.19 -69.76 -22.40
CA ILE A 259 46.96 -70.56 -22.51
C ILE A 259 46.88 -71.25 -23.88
N SER A 260 47.29 -70.57 -24.94
CA SER A 260 47.31 -71.12 -26.31
C SER A 260 48.35 -72.23 -26.47
N SER A 261 49.51 -72.12 -25.82
CA SER A 261 50.54 -73.17 -25.82
C SER A 261 50.11 -74.39 -25.00
N GLU A 262 49.42 -74.19 -23.87
CA GLU A 262 48.94 -75.29 -23.03
C GLU A 262 47.81 -76.06 -23.74
N VAL A 263 46.90 -75.37 -24.45
CA VAL A 263 45.88 -76.02 -25.29
C VAL A 263 46.49 -76.80 -26.46
N ALA A 264 47.62 -76.36 -27.01
CA ALA A 264 48.35 -77.08 -28.05
C ALA A 264 49.09 -78.32 -27.51
N GLU A 265 49.57 -78.30 -26.26
CA GLU A 265 50.16 -79.47 -25.60
C GLU A 265 49.12 -80.56 -25.24
N TYR A 266 47.86 -80.19 -25.02
CA TYR A 266 46.80 -81.13 -24.62
C TYR A 266 45.82 -81.55 -25.74
N GLN A 267 46.02 -81.13 -27.00
CA GLN A 267 45.20 -81.60 -28.15
C GLN A 267 45.75 -82.85 -28.86
N GLY A 268 46.73 -83.54 -28.27
CA GLY A 268 47.34 -84.73 -28.85
C GLY A 268 47.63 -85.85 -27.86
N THR A 269 46.61 -86.34 -27.15
CA THR A 269 46.51 -87.73 -26.62
C THR A 269 45.06 -88.10 -26.40
#